data_AF-A0A1L5KWW4-F1
#
_entry.id   AF-A0A1L5KWW4-F1
#
_cell.length_a   1.000
_cell.length_b   1.000
_cell.length_c   1.000
_cell.angle_alpha   90.00
_cell.angle_beta   90.00
_cell.angle_gamma   90.00
#
_symmetry.space_group_name_H-M   'P 1'
#
loop_
_entity.id
_entity.type
_entity.pdbx_description
1 polymer ?
#
loop_
_entity_poly.entity_id
_entity_poly.type
_entity_poly.pdbx_seq_one_letter_code
_entity_poly.pdbx_strand_id
1 'polypeptide(L)'
;MKIRAIILSALILCGISAVIMYSRAAQPQQKSSVITQAINDKNTPMVIKNLILKMKEQMEVNDDQFPELIKEVENYTNSLADSASVAVLHSMLAEMYQNYYQRNQWTINQRTQLSGYIPEDIRVWTSNLFTDKIKEEIDLSLRPTALLQNTPVSKFKDILEIGKDSQTLRPTLYEFLAFRALDIQPTVQIYKDLIAFQNKEPNMKSVLLTELDYLRFLYGDKRDKESFEAYMNALDELYRNLASQNYATEILIAKLDLVSGSMFRYVSTQWDSIKAEEVKLCEEGIKRYSGYPRTAILKNRLAQLEQPTLSASTNNTVYPGQQLGIKLEYKNVQKVIVQIYRSSKTPLQAAAHTSAKKSSSSTLGQLVNEKTFSLLLPNTYSQQDTTLHISMDQPGLYECVVTVPGQQLKTINTVSVTRLAAIYRNLSGNKQEVMVTDYLSGKPVDGAIVTYYGGQRRSLQELGTVKTDREGLATLPANSQVLAFQASRPGDTNAMLTNIYPMGSGHKPEKNPIEVSIFTDRGLYRPGQTIFFKGLAYVKDSNDPHTVAGQPFTVTLYDANGKEITQKKVTTNEFGSFNGEFSLPKQTLSGVFRLSTGQMSVYIHVEEYKRPT
;
A
#
# COMPACT_ATOMS: atom_id res chain seq x y z
N MET A 1 20.72 -17.39 -9.43
CA MET A 1 21.40 -16.33 -10.21
C MET A 1 20.35 -15.33 -10.67
N LYS A 2 20.44 -14.06 -10.25
CA LYS A 2 19.34 -13.07 -10.33
C LYS A 2 19.41 -12.26 -11.63
N ILE A 3 18.52 -12.55 -12.57
CA ILE A 3 18.19 -11.67 -13.71
C ILE A 3 16.84 -11.05 -13.38
N ARG A 4 16.79 -9.73 -13.23
CA ARG A 4 15.61 -8.97 -12.79
C ARG A 4 14.77 -8.54 -13.99
N ALA A 5 13.51 -8.99 -14.03
CA ALA A 5 12.38 -8.37 -14.72
C ALA A 5 11.10 -8.80 -13.95
N ILE A 6 10.67 -8.02 -12.93
CA ILE A 6 9.40 -7.22 -12.85
C ILE A 6 8.15 -8.14 -12.91
N ILE A 7 7.27 -8.30 -11.89
CA ILE A 7 6.19 -7.39 -11.43
C ILE A 7 5.51 -7.92 -10.10
N LEU A 8 5.07 -6.97 -9.21
CA LEU A 8 4.06 -6.99 -8.09
C LEU A 8 4.32 -7.85 -6.82
N SER A 9 4.15 -7.40 -5.56
CA SER A 9 3.10 -6.55 -4.97
C SER A 9 3.56 -5.84 -3.68
N ALA A 10 2.98 -4.65 -3.44
CA ALA A 10 2.84 -3.86 -2.19
C ALA A 10 3.47 -2.45 -2.30
N LEU A 11 2.75 -1.54 -2.97
CA LEU A 11 2.59 -0.13 -2.60
C LEU A 11 1.46 0.44 -3.47
N ILE A 12 0.23 0.29 -2.97
CA ILE A 12 -0.88 1.19 -3.33
C ILE A 12 -0.69 2.39 -2.41
N LEU A 13 -0.03 3.43 -2.91
CA LEU A 13 -0.05 4.84 -2.49
C LEU A 13 1.22 5.49 -3.05
N CYS A 14 1.03 6.53 -3.87
CA CYS A 14 2.03 7.33 -4.56
C CYS A 14 2.67 6.65 -5.80
N GLY A 15 2.65 7.39 -6.92
CA GLY A 15 3.11 6.94 -8.24
C GLY A 15 4.51 6.30 -8.24
N ILE A 16 4.66 5.24 -9.03
CA ILE A 16 5.90 4.52 -9.31
C ILE A 16 6.30 4.95 -10.74
N SER A 17 7.54 5.26 -11.14
CA SER A 17 8.87 4.63 -10.94
C SER A 17 9.94 5.61 -11.45
N ALA A 18 11.21 5.69 -11.05
CA ALA A 18 12.06 4.85 -10.23
C ALA A 18 13.21 5.71 -9.65
N VAL A 19 13.48 5.64 -8.35
CA VAL A 19 14.77 6.08 -7.78
C VAL A 19 15.16 5.11 -6.67
N ILE A 20 16.16 4.26 -6.94
CA ILE A 20 16.92 3.55 -5.91
C ILE A 20 18.31 4.18 -5.85
N MET A 21 18.68 4.59 -4.64
CA MET A 21 19.87 5.31 -4.17
C MET A 21 21.23 4.74 -4.60
N TYR A 22 22.25 5.58 -4.86
CA TYR A 22 23.20 6.08 -3.84
C TYR A 22 24.31 7.03 -4.38
N SER A 23 24.42 8.15 -3.65
CA SER A 23 25.61 8.86 -3.13
C SER A 23 26.66 9.60 -4.00
N ARG A 24 26.88 10.84 -3.53
CA ARG A 24 28.06 11.75 -3.58
C ARG A 24 28.19 12.71 -4.76
N ALA A 25 27.66 13.91 -4.52
CA ALA A 25 28.25 15.22 -4.74
C ALA A 25 29.42 15.32 -5.75
N ALA A 26 29.10 15.93 -6.89
CA ALA A 26 29.88 17.03 -7.45
C ALA A 26 28.88 17.96 -8.16
N GLN A 27 28.76 19.21 -7.72
CA GLN A 27 28.20 20.26 -8.59
C GLN A 27 29.17 20.45 -9.77
N PRO A 28 28.69 20.54 -11.02
CA PRO A 28 29.43 21.20 -12.06
C PRO A 28 28.64 22.43 -12.52
N GLN A 29 29.11 23.60 -12.11
CA GLN A 29 28.69 24.93 -12.55
C GLN A 29 29.08 25.22 -14.04
N GLN A 30 29.19 24.17 -14.87
CA GLN A 30 29.91 24.20 -16.16
C GLN A 30 29.14 23.50 -17.30
N LYS A 31 27.80 23.55 -17.30
CA LYS A 31 26.97 22.87 -18.33
C LYS A 31 26.20 23.80 -19.28
N SER A 32 25.96 25.07 -18.92
CA SER A 32 25.21 25.98 -19.80
C SER A 32 25.92 26.25 -21.14
N SER A 33 27.26 26.30 -21.13
CA SER A 33 28.06 26.49 -22.36
C SER A 33 27.94 25.32 -23.34
N VAL A 34 27.74 24.09 -22.86
CA VAL A 34 27.68 22.88 -23.69
C VAL A 34 26.38 22.82 -24.50
N ILE A 35 25.27 23.35 -23.97
CA ILE A 35 23.97 23.40 -24.67
C ILE A 35 24.02 24.44 -25.79
N THR A 36 24.56 25.64 -25.51
CA THR A 36 24.73 26.69 -26.52
C THR A 36 25.65 26.22 -27.65
N GLN A 37 26.69 25.45 -27.34
CA GLN A 37 27.61 24.90 -28.32
C GLN A 37 26.98 23.74 -29.12
N ALA A 38 26.19 22.86 -28.50
CA ALA A 38 25.45 21.80 -29.18
C ALA A 38 24.36 22.32 -30.14
N ILE A 39 23.69 23.42 -29.77
CA ILE A 39 22.74 24.14 -30.63
C ILE A 39 23.46 24.75 -31.84
N ASN A 40 24.65 25.32 -31.63
CA ASN A 40 25.48 25.88 -32.70
C ASN A 40 26.07 24.79 -33.62
N ASP A 41 26.38 23.61 -33.08
CA ASP A 41 27.00 22.48 -33.80
C ASP A 41 25.99 21.54 -34.49
N LYS A 42 24.68 21.86 -34.46
CA LYS A 42 23.59 21.06 -35.04
C LYS A 42 23.55 19.60 -34.56
N ASN A 43 24.03 19.31 -33.35
CA ASN A 43 24.02 17.96 -32.78
C ASN A 43 22.71 17.71 -32.00
N THR A 44 21.61 17.56 -32.74
CA THR A 44 20.24 17.38 -32.19
C THR A 44 20.13 16.25 -31.16
N PRO A 45 20.73 15.05 -31.35
CA PRO A 45 20.71 14.00 -30.32
C PRO A 45 21.35 14.44 -28.99
N MET A 46 22.45 15.19 -29.03
CA MET A 46 23.11 15.69 -27.82
C MET A 46 22.26 16.76 -27.11
N VAL A 47 21.55 17.61 -27.87
CA VAL A 47 20.61 18.58 -27.29
C VAL A 47 19.44 17.85 -26.62
N ILE A 48 18.82 16.88 -27.29
CA ILE A 48 17.73 16.07 -26.72
C ILE A 48 18.19 15.37 -25.43
N LYS A 49 19.38 14.78 -25.44
CA LYS A 49 19.96 14.14 -24.24
C LYS A 49 20.11 15.09 -23.07
N ASN A 50 20.59 16.31 -23.32
CA ASN A 50 20.75 17.32 -22.28
C ASN A 50 19.40 17.81 -21.76
N LEU A 51 18.38 17.95 -22.63
CA LEU A 51 17.02 18.29 -22.23
C LEU A 51 16.40 17.20 -21.34
N ILE A 52 16.58 15.91 -21.69
CA ILE A 52 16.15 14.78 -20.85
C ILE A 52 16.81 14.85 -19.47
N LEU A 53 18.12 15.13 -19.41
CA LEU A 53 18.82 15.24 -18.13
C LEU A 53 18.31 16.43 -17.31
N LYS A 54 18.10 17.59 -17.95
CA LYS A 54 17.57 18.79 -17.30
C LYS A 54 16.14 18.56 -16.77
N MET A 55 15.31 17.87 -17.54
CA MET A 55 13.97 17.43 -17.11
C MET A 55 14.07 16.57 -15.84
N LYS A 56 14.94 15.57 -15.83
CA LYS A 56 15.15 14.71 -14.67
C LYS A 56 15.66 15.48 -13.43
N GLU A 57 16.64 16.37 -13.61
CA GLU A 57 17.19 17.18 -12.52
C GLU A 57 16.12 18.14 -11.93
N GLN A 58 15.36 18.84 -12.78
CA GLN A 58 14.28 19.74 -12.33
C GLN A 58 13.17 18.99 -11.60
N MET A 59 12.84 17.79 -12.08
CA MET A 59 11.88 16.89 -11.43
C MET A 59 12.32 16.41 -10.04
N GLU A 60 13.60 16.43 -9.71
CA GLU A 60 14.10 16.03 -8.39
C GLU A 60 14.27 17.20 -7.42
N VAL A 61 14.39 18.44 -7.92
CA VAL A 61 14.90 19.57 -7.15
C VAL A 61 13.91 20.74 -7.02
N ASN A 62 13.17 21.10 -8.08
CA ASN A 62 12.34 22.32 -8.05
C ASN A 62 11.13 22.26 -9.02
N ASP A 63 9.95 21.98 -8.47
CA ASP A 63 8.70 21.94 -9.25
C ASP A 63 8.29 23.32 -9.80
N ASP A 64 8.73 24.42 -9.19
CA ASP A 64 8.33 25.78 -9.59
C ASP A 64 8.98 26.25 -10.90
N GLN A 65 10.03 25.56 -11.39
CA GLN A 65 10.72 25.92 -12.64
C GLN A 65 10.37 24.97 -13.80
N PHE A 66 9.54 23.96 -13.55
CA PHE A 66 9.16 22.98 -14.55
C PHE A 66 8.34 23.57 -15.71
N PRO A 67 7.39 24.51 -15.48
CA PRO A 67 6.68 25.20 -16.56
C PRO A 67 7.59 25.95 -17.54
N GLU A 68 8.65 26.59 -17.05
CA GLU A 68 9.62 27.31 -17.87
C GLU A 68 10.44 26.36 -18.73
N LEU A 69 10.78 25.18 -18.19
CA LEU A 69 11.46 24.14 -18.94
C LEU A 69 10.56 23.58 -20.06
N ILE A 70 9.26 23.41 -19.82
CA ILE A 70 8.30 23.02 -20.87
C ILE A 70 8.34 24.05 -22.00
N LYS A 71 8.24 25.35 -21.69
CA LYS A 71 8.33 26.43 -22.69
C LYS A 71 9.65 26.42 -23.47
N GLU A 72 10.77 26.14 -22.81
CA GLU A 72 12.08 26.00 -23.48
C GLU A 72 12.09 24.86 -24.49
N VAL A 73 11.52 23.70 -24.12
CA VAL A 73 11.43 22.53 -25.03
C VAL A 73 10.46 22.83 -26.18
N GLU A 74 9.32 23.48 -25.93
CA GLU A 74 8.39 23.92 -26.99
C GLU A 74 9.08 24.82 -28.01
N ASN A 75 9.80 25.85 -27.53
CA ASN A 75 10.53 26.78 -28.39
C ASN A 75 11.61 26.08 -29.22
N TYR A 76 12.36 25.16 -28.60
CA TYR A 76 13.36 24.37 -29.32
C TYR A 76 12.70 23.48 -30.39
N THR A 77 11.60 22.81 -30.04
CA THR A 77 10.82 21.97 -30.96
C THR A 77 10.35 22.76 -32.18
N ASN A 78 9.82 23.96 -31.97
CA ASN A 78 9.34 24.85 -33.03
C ASN A 78 10.47 25.41 -33.93
N SER A 79 11.69 25.48 -33.41
CA SER A 79 12.87 25.97 -34.17
C SER A 79 13.52 24.90 -35.06
N LEU A 80 13.18 23.63 -34.85
CA LEU A 80 13.88 22.49 -35.45
C LEU A 80 13.25 22.07 -36.79
N ALA A 81 14.07 21.87 -37.82
CA ALA A 81 13.60 21.46 -39.14
C ALA A 81 13.48 19.93 -39.32
N ASP A 82 14.25 19.13 -38.57
CA ASP A 82 14.26 17.67 -38.71
C ASP A 82 12.98 17.05 -38.14
N SER A 83 12.06 16.63 -39.02
CA SER A 83 10.73 16.15 -38.60
C SER A 83 10.77 14.89 -37.73
N ALA A 84 11.80 14.04 -37.86
CA ALA A 84 11.96 12.86 -37.01
C ALA A 84 12.33 13.24 -35.57
N SER A 85 13.26 14.19 -35.40
CA SER A 85 13.62 14.73 -34.08
C SER A 85 12.49 15.57 -33.47
N VAL A 86 11.75 16.33 -34.28
CA VAL A 86 10.55 17.07 -33.85
C VAL A 86 9.50 16.11 -33.28
N ALA A 87 9.27 14.97 -33.93
CA ALA A 87 8.37 13.93 -33.42
C ALA A 87 8.80 13.35 -32.06
N VAL A 88 10.10 13.15 -31.84
CA VAL A 88 10.65 12.72 -30.54
C VAL A 88 10.43 13.79 -29.47
N LEU A 89 10.65 15.06 -29.80
CA LEU A 89 10.44 16.17 -28.87
C LEU A 89 8.97 16.34 -28.48
N HIS A 90 8.03 16.18 -29.41
CA HIS A 90 6.60 16.15 -29.07
C HIS A 90 6.24 14.99 -28.13
N SER A 91 6.85 13.81 -28.30
CA SER A 91 6.68 12.71 -27.34
C SER A 91 7.25 13.03 -25.95
N MET A 92 8.34 13.79 -25.89
CA MET A 92 8.88 14.30 -24.62
C MET A 92 7.96 15.36 -24.00
N LEU A 93 7.43 16.30 -24.79
CA LEU A 93 6.48 17.30 -24.32
C LEU A 93 5.23 16.66 -23.73
N ALA A 94 4.64 15.67 -24.41
CA ALA A 94 3.52 14.89 -23.89
C ALA A 94 3.83 14.28 -22.50
N GLU A 95 5.01 13.69 -22.34
CA GLU A 95 5.47 13.13 -21.05
C GLU A 95 5.67 14.24 -20.00
N MET A 96 6.22 15.39 -20.37
CA MET A 96 6.40 16.52 -19.45
C MET A 96 5.06 17.06 -18.94
N TYR A 97 4.10 17.29 -19.83
CA TYR A 97 2.75 17.72 -19.43
C TYR A 97 2.06 16.69 -18.53
N GLN A 98 2.17 15.40 -18.86
CA GLN A 98 1.59 14.33 -18.04
C GLN A 98 2.22 14.28 -16.64
N ASN A 99 3.55 14.40 -16.54
CA ASN A 99 4.24 14.43 -15.24
C ASN A 99 3.81 15.63 -14.39
N TYR A 100 3.72 16.82 -14.99
CA TYR A 100 3.26 18.01 -14.27
C TYR A 100 1.82 17.84 -13.76
N TYR A 101 0.93 17.33 -14.61
CA TYR A 101 -0.47 17.04 -14.24
C TYR A 101 -0.54 16.03 -13.09
N GLN A 102 0.17 14.90 -13.18
CA GLN A 102 0.15 13.85 -12.14
C GLN A 102 0.68 14.32 -10.79
N ARG A 103 1.76 15.11 -10.76
CA ARG A 103 2.31 15.67 -9.51
C ARG A 103 1.37 16.63 -8.81
N ASN A 104 0.66 17.43 -9.60
CA ASN A 104 -0.26 18.46 -9.10
C ASN A 104 -1.72 18.02 -9.13
N GLN A 105 -1.99 16.73 -9.34
CA GLN A 105 -3.31 16.21 -9.67
C GLN A 105 -4.34 16.52 -8.59
N TRP A 106 -3.97 16.44 -7.31
CA TRP A 106 -4.87 16.74 -6.20
C TRP A 106 -5.41 18.18 -6.27
N THR A 107 -4.54 19.14 -6.56
CA THR A 107 -4.91 20.56 -6.69
C THR A 107 -5.64 20.82 -8.01
N ILE A 108 -5.16 20.26 -9.12
CA ILE A 108 -5.73 20.51 -10.46
C ILE A 108 -7.15 19.94 -10.56
N ASN A 109 -7.40 18.75 -10.01
CA ASN A 109 -8.71 18.11 -10.07
C ASN A 109 -9.79 18.80 -9.21
N GLN A 110 -9.41 19.74 -8.34
CA GLN A 110 -10.34 20.58 -7.59
C GLN A 110 -10.78 21.83 -8.36
N ARG A 111 -10.17 22.11 -9.52
CA ARG A 111 -10.47 23.32 -10.31
C ARG A 111 -11.68 23.09 -11.20
N THR A 112 -12.53 24.10 -11.32
CA THR A 112 -13.62 24.13 -12.31
C THR A 112 -13.05 24.14 -13.71
N GLN A 113 -13.50 23.25 -14.59
CA GLN A 113 -13.03 23.13 -15.97
C GLN A 113 -13.19 24.45 -16.74
N LEU A 114 -12.14 24.82 -17.49
CA LEU A 114 -12.16 26.00 -18.37
C LEU A 114 -12.60 25.59 -19.78
N SER A 115 -13.37 26.46 -20.44
CA SER A 115 -13.81 26.26 -21.83
C SER A 115 -13.67 27.58 -22.61
N GLY A 116 -13.23 27.49 -23.87
CA GLY A 116 -13.10 28.64 -24.78
C GLY A 116 -11.90 29.56 -24.55
N TYR A 117 -11.09 29.33 -23.52
CA TYR A 117 -9.87 30.09 -23.23
C TYR A 117 -8.79 29.17 -22.63
N ILE A 118 -7.57 29.27 -23.15
CA ILE A 118 -6.40 28.53 -22.66
C ILE A 118 -5.41 29.56 -22.08
N PRO A 119 -5.23 29.60 -20.76
CA PRO A 119 -4.24 30.49 -20.14
C PRO A 119 -2.82 30.17 -20.62
N GLU A 120 -1.92 31.16 -20.66
CA GLU A 120 -0.52 30.92 -21.06
C GLU A 120 0.30 30.22 -19.96
N ASP A 121 -0.05 30.43 -18.69
CA ASP A 121 0.61 29.77 -17.56
C ASP A 121 -0.08 28.45 -17.22
N ILE A 122 0.64 27.33 -17.39
CA ILE A 122 0.13 25.99 -17.09
C ILE A 122 -0.19 25.81 -15.60
N ARG A 123 0.34 26.66 -14.71
CA ARG A 123 0.04 26.62 -13.28
C ARG A 123 -1.44 26.85 -12.98
N VAL A 124 -2.17 27.54 -13.86
CA VAL A 124 -3.61 27.79 -13.71
C VAL A 124 -4.48 26.88 -14.58
N TRP A 125 -3.89 25.93 -15.29
CA TRP A 125 -4.66 25.01 -16.15
C TRP A 125 -5.57 24.07 -15.38
N THR A 126 -6.63 23.65 -16.06
CA THR A 126 -7.60 22.67 -15.57
C THR A 126 -7.32 21.29 -16.15
N SER A 127 -7.90 20.24 -15.57
CA SER A 127 -7.65 18.86 -15.98
C SER A 127 -7.95 18.60 -17.47
N ASN A 128 -8.99 19.22 -18.01
CA ASN A 128 -9.32 19.09 -19.44
C ASN A 128 -8.25 19.74 -20.34
N LEU A 129 -7.68 20.89 -19.97
CA LEU A 129 -6.62 21.52 -20.75
C LEU A 129 -5.35 20.67 -20.81
N PHE A 130 -4.96 20.06 -19.68
CA PHE A 130 -3.85 19.10 -19.68
C PHE A 130 -4.16 17.88 -20.56
N THR A 131 -5.38 17.33 -20.45
CA THR A 131 -5.82 16.18 -21.24
C THR A 131 -5.75 16.48 -22.74
N ASP A 132 -6.23 17.65 -23.16
CA ASP A 132 -6.24 18.08 -24.56
C ASP A 132 -4.83 18.37 -25.08
N LYS A 133 -3.99 19.03 -24.26
CA LYS A 133 -2.60 19.34 -24.64
C LYS A 133 -1.76 18.07 -24.77
N ILE A 134 -1.86 17.14 -23.83
CA ILE A 134 -1.15 15.85 -23.89
C ILE A 134 -1.54 15.10 -25.16
N LYS A 135 -2.84 15.08 -25.49
CA LYS A 135 -3.33 14.48 -26.73
C LYS A 135 -2.77 15.19 -27.97
N GLU A 136 -2.76 16.52 -27.98
CA GLU A 136 -2.19 17.32 -29.08
C GLU A 136 -0.72 16.96 -29.33
N GLU A 137 0.09 16.90 -28.27
CA GLU A 137 1.51 16.55 -28.35
C GLU A 137 1.72 15.11 -28.81
N ILE A 138 0.87 14.16 -28.40
CA ILE A 138 0.88 12.78 -28.91
C ILE A 138 0.56 12.76 -30.40
N ASP A 139 -0.50 13.46 -30.82
CA ASP A 139 -0.92 13.51 -32.23
C ASP A 139 0.18 14.15 -33.10
N LEU A 140 0.84 15.21 -32.61
CA LEU A 140 2.01 15.84 -33.23
C LEU A 140 3.19 14.88 -33.35
N SER A 141 3.46 14.10 -32.30
CA SER A 141 4.54 13.10 -32.27
C SER A 141 4.35 12.00 -33.32
N LEU A 142 3.11 11.61 -33.61
CA LEU A 142 2.79 10.54 -34.56
C LEU A 142 2.48 11.02 -35.99
N ARG A 143 2.29 12.32 -36.20
CA ARG A 143 1.84 12.93 -37.47
C ARG A 143 2.70 12.63 -38.70
N PRO A 144 4.05 12.65 -38.66
CA PRO A 144 4.85 12.35 -39.85
C PRO A 144 4.91 10.83 -40.11
N THR A 145 3.77 10.14 -40.08
CA THR A 145 3.62 8.68 -40.04
C THR A 145 4.51 7.96 -41.05
N ALA A 146 4.44 8.34 -42.32
CA ALA A 146 5.23 7.68 -43.38
C ALA A 146 6.74 7.84 -43.17
N LEU A 147 7.19 9.01 -42.69
CA LEU A 147 8.60 9.23 -42.36
C LEU A 147 9.01 8.35 -41.17
N LEU A 148 8.21 8.32 -40.11
CA LEU A 148 8.50 7.58 -38.88
C LEU A 148 8.55 6.06 -39.13
N GLN A 149 7.65 5.55 -39.96
CA GLN A 149 7.60 4.13 -40.36
C GLN A 149 8.84 3.72 -41.16
N ASN A 150 9.45 4.65 -41.92
CA ASN A 150 10.67 4.40 -42.69
C ASN A 150 11.96 4.81 -41.95
N THR A 151 11.86 5.28 -40.69
CA THR A 151 13.02 5.74 -39.91
C THR A 151 13.41 4.67 -38.89
N PRO A 152 14.61 4.06 -39.01
CA PRO A 152 15.09 3.11 -38.00
C PRO A 152 15.27 3.79 -36.65
N VAL A 153 14.76 3.16 -35.59
CA VAL A 153 14.89 3.66 -34.21
C VAL A 153 16.37 3.79 -33.78
N SER A 154 17.25 2.99 -34.38
CA SER A 154 18.69 3.00 -34.11
C SER A 154 19.38 4.32 -34.43
N LYS A 155 18.78 5.19 -35.26
CA LYS A 155 19.26 6.58 -35.47
C LYS A 155 19.25 7.41 -34.19
N PHE A 156 18.41 7.05 -33.22
CA PHE A 156 18.27 7.73 -31.92
C PHE A 156 18.92 6.96 -30.77
N LYS A 157 19.75 5.94 -31.04
CA LYS A 157 20.36 5.07 -30.01
C LYS A 157 21.08 5.83 -28.86
N ASP A 158 21.63 7.01 -29.13
CA ASP A 158 22.42 7.77 -28.16
C ASP A 158 21.57 8.43 -27.05
N ILE A 159 20.24 8.50 -27.28
CA ILE A 159 19.24 9.00 -26.35
C ILE A 159 18.26 7.92 -25.86
N LEU A 160 18.47 6.65 -26.25
CA LEU A 160 17.58 5.54 -25.93
C LEU A 160 18.28 4.50 -25.05
N GLU A 161 17.54 3.97 -24.08
CA GLU A 161 17.93 2.75 -23.38
C GLU A 161 17.45 1.52 -24.17
N ILE A 162 18.38 0.83 -24.82
CA ILE A 162 18.06 -0.31 -25.69
C ILE A 162 18.06 -1.60 -24.86
N GLY A 163 16.89 -2.22 -24.72
CA GLY A 163 16.75 -3.57 -24.18
C GLY A 163 17.15 -4.65 -25.19
N LYS A 164 17.41 -5.87 -24.72
CA LYS A 164 17.91 -6.99 -25.53
C LYS A 164 17.05 -7.29 -26.77
N ASP A 165 15.72 -7.17 -26.64
CA ASP A 165 14.76 -7.49 -27.71
C ASP A 165 14.20 -6.23 -28.41
N SER A 166 14.60 -5.02 -27.98
CA SER A 166 14.02 -3.76 -28.45
C SER A 166 14.17 -3.55 -29.96
N GLN A 167 15.32 -3.92 -30.52
CA GLN A 167 15.59 -3.77 -31.96
C GLN A 167 14.75 -4.72 -32.82
N THR A 168 14.36 -5.88 -32.27
CA THR A 168 13.52 -6.85 -32.99
C THR A 168 12.05 -6.48 -32.85
N LEU A 169 11.59 -6.11 -31.66
CA LEU A 169 10.17 -5.85 -31.41
C LEU A 169 9.71 -4.47 -31.88
N ARG A 170 10.59 -3.47 -31.93
CA ARG A 170 10.25 -2.09 -32.30
C ARG A 170 11.34 -1.46 -33.18
N PRO A 171 11.56 -1.98 -34.40
CA PRO A 171 12.63 -1.52 -35.28
C PRO A 171 12.49 -0.07 -35.75
N THR A 172 11.27 0.46 -35.84
CA THR A 172 11.00 1.79 -36.38
C THR A 172 10.77 2.86 -35.32
N LEU A 173 11.02 4.11 -35.68
CA LEU A 173 10.71 5.25 -34.82
C LEU A 173 9.20 5.37 -34.58
N TYR A 174 8.37 5.00 -35.56
CA TYR A 174 6.92 4.97 -35.41
C TYR A 174 6.46 4.05 -34.28
N GLU A 175 6.93 2.80 -34.24
CA GLU A 175 6.56 1.86 -33.16
C GLU A 175 7.04 2.38 -31.81
N PHE A 176 8.27 2.90 -31.72
CA PHE A 176 8.79 3.47 -30.48
C PHE A 176 7.90 4.60 -29.95
N LEU A 177 7.55 5.57 -30.80
CA LEU A 177 6.72 6.70 -30.41
C LEU A 177 5.26 6.30 -30.14
N ALA A 178 4.71 5.33 -30.88
CA ALA A 178 3.37 4.81 -30.65
C ALA A 178 3.27 4.10 -29.30
N PHE A 179 4.27 3.29 -28.93
CA PHE A 179 4.31 2.69 -27.58
C PHE A 179 4.45 3.74 -26.48
N ARG A 180 5.29 4.77 -26.67
CA ARG A 180 5.35 5.89 -25.71
C ARG A 180 4.02 6.62 -25.59
N ALA A 181 3.31 6.84 -26.70
CA ALA A 181 1.98 7.44 -26.68
C ALA A 181 0.97 6.57 -25.91
N LEU A 182 1.03 5.24 -26.07
CA LEU A 182 0.21 4.28 -25.31
C LEU A 182 0.53 4.30 -23.80
N ASP A 183 1.80 4.45 -23.42
CA ASP A 183 2.19 4.59 -22.00
C ASP A 183 1.69 5.91 -21.37
N ILE A 184 1.60 6.98 -22.15
CA ILE A 184 1.17 8.31 -21.69
C ILE A 184 -0.37 8.40 -21.63
N GLN A 185 -1.03 8.11 -22.75
CA GLN A 185 -2.48 8.21 -22.90
C GLN A 185 -2.99 7.19 -23.94
N PRO A 186 -3.29 5.95 -23.51
CA PRO A 186 -3.67 4.88 -24.43
C PRO A 186 -5.03 5.15 -25.08
N THR A 187 -5.13 4.90 -26.38
CA THR A 187 -6.39 5.01 -27.12
C THR A 187 -6.56 3.83 -28.08
N VAL A 188 -7.82 3.48 -28.35
CA VAL A 188 -8.18 2.44 -29.33
C VAL A 188 -7.56 2.73 -30.70
N GLN A 189 -7.52 4.00 -31.11
CA GLN A 189 -7.02 4.39 -32.43
C GLN A 189 -5.51 4.12 -32.57
N ILE A 190 -4.70 4.48 -31.56
CA ILE A 190 -3.26 4.24 -31.58
C ILE A 190 -2.97 2.73 -31.66
N TYR A 191 -3.68 1.89 -30.89
CA TYR A 191 -3.53 0.44 -30.99
C TYR A 191 -3.87 -0.08 -32.39
N LYS A 192 -5.00 0.36 -32.97
CA LYS A 192 -5.42 -0.08 -34.31
C LYS A 192 -4.42 0.31 -35.38
N ASP A 193 -3.90 1.53 -35.35
CA ASP A 193 -2.94 2.02 -36.33
C ASP A 193 -1.58 1.30 -36.19
N LEU A 194 -1.14 1.06 -34.96
CA LEU A 194 0.08 0.30 -34.67
C LEU A 194 -0.04 -1.16 -35.13
N ILE A 195 -1.14 -1.84 -34.82
CA ILE A 195 -1.39 -3.23 -35.26
C ILE A 195 -1.48 -3.29 -36.79
N ALA A 196 -2.18 -2.33 -37.43
CA ALA A 196 -2.28 -2.28 -38.89
C ALA A 196 -0.93 -2.04 -39.58
N PHE A 197 -0.03 -1.28 -38.95
CA PHE A 197 1.34 -1.12 -39.40
C PHE A 197 2.14 -2.42 -39.23
N GLN A 198 2.15 -2.99 -38.02
CA GLN A 198 2.94 -4.19 -37.71
C GLN A 198 2.51 -5.42 -38.51
N ASN A 199 1.23 -5.53 -38.89
CA ASN A 199 0.73 -6.60 -39.74
C ASN A 199 1.32 -6.59 -41.17
N LYS A 200 1.95 -5.50 -41.60
CA LYS A 200 2.68 -5.43 -42.88
C LYS A 200 4.11 -5.93 -42.76
N GLU A 201 4.62 -6.05 -41.53
CA GLU A 201 5.97 -6.46 -41.23
C GLU A 201 6.05 -7.97 -40.97
N PRO A 202 7.20 -8.62 -41.23
CA PRO A 202 7.36 -10.07 -41.02
C PRO A 202 7.37 -10.49 -39.54
N ASN A 203 7.50 -9.54 -38.61
CA ASN A 203 7.61 -9.84 -37.18
C ASN A 203 6.24 -10.01 -36.50
N MET A 204 5.63 -11.16 -36.75
CA MET A 204 4.32 -11.51 -36.17
C MET A 204 4.31 -11.64 -34.63
N LYS A 205 5.48 -11.80 -34.00
CA LYS A 205 5.60 -11.76 -32.53
C LYS A 205 5.32 -10.35 -31.98
N SER A 206 5.76 -9.30 -32.67
CA SER A 206 5.51 -7.92 -32.23
C SER A 206 4.02 -7.59 -32.28
N VAL A 207 3.35 -7.96 -33.38
CA VAL A 207 1.90 -7.86 -33.53
C VAL A 207 1.17 -8.50 -32.35
N LEU A 208 1.51 -9.76 -32.04
CA LEU A 208 0.88 -10.48 -30.93
C LEU A 208 1.04 -9.73 -29.60
N LEU A 209 2.23 -9.21 -29.29
CA LEU A 209 2.45 -8.51 -28.02
C LEU A 209 1.62 -7.22 -27.94
N THR A 210 1.48 -6.50 -29.06
CA THR A 210 0.60 -5.33 -29.15
C THR A 210 -0.88 -5.71 -29.02
N GLU A 211 -1.31 -6.82 -29.63
CA GLU A 211 -2.68 -7.33 -29.50
C GLU A 211 -3.00 -7.74 -28.06
N LEU A 212 -2.09 -8.44 -27.37
CA LEU A 212 -2.26 -8.81 -25.97
C LEU A 212 -2.37 -7.57 -25.06
N ASP A 213 -1.55 -6.55 -25.32
CA ASP A 213 -1.62 -5.28 -24.59
C ASP A 213 -2.93 -4.52 -24.87
N TYR A 214 -3.39 -4.53 -26.13
CA TYR A 214 -4.67 -3.95 -26.52
C TYR A 214 -5.85 -4.64 -25.83
N LEU A 215 -5.87 -5.98 -25.79
CA LEU A 215 -6.90 -6.72 -25.08
C LEU A 215 -6.89 -6.40 -23.58
N ARG A 216 -5.70 -6.29 -22.97
CA ARG A 216 -5.57 -5.85 -21.58
C ARG A 216 -6.09 -4.43 -21.38
N PHE A 217 -5.86 -3.50 -22.31
CA PHE A 217 -6.42 -2.16 -22.25
C PHE A 217 -7.96 -2.17 -22.34
N LEU A 218 -8.55 -3.01 -23.19
CA LEU A 218 -9.99 -3.08 -23.37
C LEU A 218 -10.73 -3.68 -22.16
N TYR A 219 -10.11 -4.65 -21.48
CA TYR A 219 -10.80 -5.51 -20.50
C TYR A 219 -10.13 -5.59 -19.12
N GLY A 220 -8.84 -5.25 -18.99
CA GLY A 220 -8.02 -5.56 -17.82
C GLY A 220 -8.49 -4.91 -16.51
N ASP A 221 -8.97 -3.67 -16.57
CA ASP A 221 -9.48 -2.94 -15.39
C ASP A 221 -10.96 -3.23 -15.10
N LYS A 222 -11.65 -3.90 -16.03
CA LYS A 222 -13.07 -4.21 -15.92
C LYS A 222 -13.27 -5.48 -15.09
N ARG A 223 -14.09 -5.35 -14.03
CA ARG A 223 -14.31 -6.42 -13.05
C ARG A 223 -15.61 -7.21 -13.27
N ASP A 224 -16.40 -6.85 -14.27
CA ASP A 224 -17.64 -7.53 -14.65
C ASP A 224 -17.38 -8.85 -15.39
N LYS A 225 -18.39 -9.72 -15.36
CA LYS A 225 -18.33 -11.08 -15.90
C LYS A 225 -18.24 -11.07 -17.43
N GLU A 226 -19.00 -10.18 -18.06
CA GLU A 226 -19.09 -10.03 -19.51
C GLU A 226 -17.72 -9.67 -20.11
N SER A 227 -17.01 -8.72 -19.49
CA SER A 227 -15.66 -8.34 -19.92
C SER A 227 -14.63 -9.46 -19.72
N PHE A 228 -14.78 -10.29 -18.69
CA PHE A 228 -13.92 -11.45 -18.49
C PHE A 228 -14.13 -12.51 -19.57
N GLU A 229 -15.39 -12.84 -19.86
CA GLU A 229 -15.73 -13.81 -20.91
C GLU A 229 -15.29 -13.30 -22.28
N ALA A 230 -15.49 -12.01 -22.57
CA ALA A 230 -15.00 -11.39 -23.80
C ALA A 230 -13.48 -11.45 -23.92
N TYR A 231 -12.75 -11.17 -22.84
CA TYR A 231 -11.29 -11.23 -22.84
C TYR A 231 -10.79 -12.68 -23.02
N MET A 232 -11.37 -13.64 -22.30
CA MET A 232 -11.00 -15.06 -22.44
C MET A 232 -11.26 -15.57 -23.86
N ASN A 233 -12.42 -15.24 -24.45
CA ASN A 233 -12.77 -15.62 -25.81
C ASN A 233 -11.80 -15.04 -26.84
N ALA A 234 -11.38 -13.79 -26.67
CA ALA A 234 -10.39 -13.15 -27.55
C ALA A 234 -9.02 -13.84 -27.44
N LEU A 235 -8.57 -14.18 -26.22
CA LEU A 235 -7.33 -14.94 -26.02
C LEU A 235 -7.42 -16.35 -26.63
N ASP A 236 -8.57 -17.01 -26.52
CA ASP A 236 -8.81 -18.32 -27.15
C ASP A 236 -8.76 -18.26 -28.67
N GLU A 237 -9.29 -17.19 -29.27
CA GLU A 237 -9.21 -16.97 -30.71
C GLU A 237 -7.77 -16.75 -31.18
N LEU A 238 -7.02 -15.87 -30.50
CA LEU A 238 -5.60 -15.69 -30.77
C LEU A 238 -4.83 -17.00 -30.64
N TYR A 239 -5.11 -17.79 -29.59
CA TYR A 239 -4.43 -19.05 -29.37
C TYR A 239 -4.73 -20.05 -30.49
N ARG A 240 -6.00 -20.18 -30.93
CA ARG A 240 -6.36 -21.07 -32.05
C ARG A 240 -5.57 -20.76 -33.32
N ASN A 241 -5.39 -19.48 -33.64
CA ASN A 241 -4.71 -19.05 -34.87
C ASN A 241 -3.18 -19.17 -34.78
N LEU A 242 -2.61 -19.01 -33.59
CA LEU A 242 -1.16 -18.91 -33.41
C LEU A 242 -0.55 -20.12 -32.69
N ALA A 243 -1.32 -21.15 -32.34
CA ALA A 243 -0.87 -22.29 -31.55
C ALA A 243 0.38 -23.03 -32.08
N SER A 244 0.66 -22.96 -33.39
CA SER A 244 1.87 -23.56 -34.00
C SER A 244 3.15 -22.76 -33.75
N GLN A 245 3.03 -21.50 -33.33
CA GLN A 245 4.14 -20.58 -33.14
C GLN A 245 4.70 -20.68 -31.72
N ASN A 246 6.02 -20.65 -31.57
CA ASN A 246 6.66 -20.76 -30.25
C ASN A 246 6.28 -19.61 -29.30
N TYR A 247 6.06 -18.41 -29.84
CA TYR A 247 5.65 -17.23 -29.10
C TYR A 247 4.18 -17.25 -28.68
N ALA A 248 3.37 -18.24 -29.08
CA ALA A 248 2.01 -18.43 -28.56
C ALA A 248 1.99 -18.69 -27.04
N THR A 249 3.13 -19.02 -26.44
CA THR A 249 3.33 -19.01 -24.99
C THR A 249 2.89 -17.70 -24.34
N GLU A 250 3.05 -16.55 -25.01
CA GLU A 250 2.61 -15.25 -24.46
C GLU A 250 1.09 -15.19 -24.25
N ILE A 251 0.32 -15.88 -25.11
CA ILE A 251 -1.13 -15.99 -24.98
C ILE A 251 -1.48 -16.86 -23.77
N LEU A 252 -0.78 -17.98 -23.57
CA LEU A 252 -0.98 -18.83 -22.39
C LEU A 252 -0.61 -18.10 -21.09
N ILE A 253 0.42 -17.25 -21.11
CA ILE A 253 0.76 -16.38 -19.98
C ILE A 253 -0.35 -15.37 -19.72
N ALA A 254 -0.89 -14.71 -20.75
CA ALA A 254 -2.00 -13.78 -20.60
C ALA A 254 -3.27 -14.47 -20.06
N LYS A 255 -3.58 -15.69 -20.54
CA LYS A 255 -4.68 -16.52 -19.99
C LYS A 255 -4.43 -16.88 -18.53
N LEU A 256 -3.21 -17.26 -18.17
CA LEU A 256 -2.83 -17.56 -16.79
C LEU A 256 -3.04 -16.35 -15.88
N ASP A 257 -2.61 -15.16 -16.31
CA ASP A 257 -2.78 -13.92 -15.55
C ASP A 257 -4.27 -13.59 -15.35
N LEU A 258 -5.09 -13.76 -16.40
CA LEU A 258 -6.54 -13.55 -16.34
C LEU A 258 -7.23 -14.52 -15.38
N VAL A 259 -6.92 -15.82 -15.48
CA VAL A 259 -7.46 -16.86 -14.58
C VAL A 259 -7.04 -16.60 -13.13
N SER A 260 -5.76 -16.33 -12.89
CA SER A 260 -5.23 -16.05 -11.55
C SER A 260 -5.89 -14.82 -10.92
N GLY A 261 -6.10 -13.76 -11.70
CA GLY A 261 -6.77 -12.52 -11.26
C GLY A 261 -8.27 -12.69 -10.99
N SER A 262 -8.90 -13.74 -11.52
CA SER A 262 -10.33 -14.01 -11.32
C SER A 262 -10.68 -14.49 -9.91
N MET A 263 -9.69 -14.89 -9.10
CA MET A 263 -9.91 -15.40 -7.74
C MET A 263 -10.66 -14.42 -6.83
N PHE A 264 -10.49 -13.11 -7.03
CA PHE A 264 -11.21 -12.07 -6.29
C PHE A 264 -12.69 -11.93 -6.68
N ARG A 265 -13.11 -12.51 -7.81
CA ARG A 265 -14.49 -12.46 -8.31
C ARG A 265 -15.33 -13.63 -7.81
N TYR A 266 -14.67 -14.73 -7.46
CA TYR A 266 -15.32 -15.99 -7.11
C TYR A 266 -15.27 -16.27 -5.61
N VAL A 267 -16.29 -16.98 -5.11
CA VAL A 267 -16.32 -17.50 -3.75
C VAL A 267 -15.22 -18.53 -3.54
N SER A 268 -14.75 -18.67 -2.30
CA SER A 268 -13.62 -19.55 -1.94
C SER A 268 -13.80 -21.01 -2.37
N THR A 269 -15.05 -21.48 -2.52
CA THR A 269 -15.37 -22.84 -2.99
C THR A 269 -14.95 -23.12 -4.42
N GLN A 270 -14.68 -22.09 -5.24
CA GLN A 270 -14.26 -22.25 -6.64
C GLN A 270 -12.76 -22.06 -6.85
N TRP A 271 -12.01 -21.68 -5.82
CA TRP A 271 -10.57 -21.43 -5.92
C TRP A 271 -9.78 -22.65 -6.36
N ASP A 272 -10.26 -23.85 -6.03
CA ASP A 272 -9.61 -25.08 -6.45
C ASP A 272 -9.71 -25.32 -7.96
N SER A 273 -10.90 -25.12 -8.52
CA SER A 273 -11.14 -25.22 -9.97
C SER A 273 -10.33 -24.19 -10.75
N ILE A 274 -10.19 -22.97 -10.22
CA ILE A 274 -9.34 -21.93 -10.82
C ILE A 274 -7.88 -22.39 -10.87
N LYS A 275 -7.35 -22.86 -9.75
CA LYS A 275 -5.97 -23.37 -9.69
C LYS A 275 -5.76 -24.60 -10.58
N ALA A 276 -6.75 -25.47 -10.71
CA ALA A 276 -6.69 -26.60 -11.62
C ALA A 276 -6.57 -26.14 -13.09
N GLU A 277 -7.30 -25.10 -13.49
CA GLU A 277 -7.16 -24.50 -14.82
C GLU A 277 -5.79 -23.83 -15.00
N GLU A 278 -5.25 -23.17 -13.97
CA GLU A 278 -3.88 -22.64 -14.01
C GLU A 278 -2.83 -23.74 -14.25
N VAL A 279 -2.96 -24.89 -13.56
CA VAL A 279 -2.07 -26.04 -13.76
C VAL A 279 -2.16 -26.53 -15.19
N LYS A 280 -3.36 -26.72 -15.72
CA LYS A 280 -3.59 -27.17 -17.10
C LYS A 280 -2.94 -26.22 -18.12
N LEU A 281 -3.09 -24.91 -17.96
CA LEU A 281 -2.44 -23.90 -18.82
C LEU A 281 -0.91 -23.99 -18.72
N CYS A 282 -0.38 -24.17 -17.51
CA CYS A 282 1.06 -24.30 -17.31
C CYS A 282 1.61 -25.57 -17.96
N GLU A 283 0.98 -26.73 -17.72
CA GLU A 283 1.37 -28.01 -18.30
C GLU A 283 1.33 -27.98 -19.83
N GLU A 284 0.26 -27.43 -20.40
CA GLU A 284 0.12 -27.27 -21.86
C GLU A 284 1.26 -26.45 -22.43
N GLY A 285 1.53 -25.27 -21.88
CA GLY A 285 2.58 -24.39 -22.38
C GLY A 285 3.99 -24.96 -22.18
N ILE A 286 4.25 -25.63 -21.06
CA ILE A 286 5.54 -26.29 -20.78
C ILE A 286 5.78 -27.43 -21.79
N LYS A 287 4.76 -28.24 -22.06
CA LYS A 287 4.85 -29.36 -22.99
C LYS A 287 5.03 -28.89 -24.43
N ARG A 288 4.28 -27.87 -24.85
CA ARG A 288 4.20 -27.46 -26.26
C ARG A 288 5.29 -26.46 -26.67
N TYR A 289 5.74 -25.60 -25.74
CA TYR A 289 6.64 -24.49 -26.03
C TYR A 289 7.89 -24.47 -25.16
N SER A 290 8.43 -25.64 -24.82
CA SER A 290 9.59 -25.80 -23.92
C SER A 290 10.84 -25.00 -24.31
N GLY A 291 11.02 -24.72 -25.61
CA GLY A 291 12.15 -23.94 -26.16
C GLY A 291 11.97 -22.42 -26.14
N TYR A 292 10.78 -21.90 -25.81
CA TYR A 292 10.57 -20.45 -25.71
C TYR A 292 11.04 -19.92 -24.34
N PRO A 293 11.86 -18.86 -24.25
CA PRO A 293 12.46 -18.43 -22.98
C PRO A 293 11.44 -18.13 -21.87
N ARG A 294 10.30 -17.51 -22.20
CA ARG A 294 9.28 -17.14 -21.20
C ARG A 294 8.39 -18.30 -20.74
N THR A 295 8.57 -19.50 -21.29
CA THR A 295 8.00 -20.74 -20.71
C THR A 295 8.47 -20.97 -19.28
N ALA A 296 9.59 -20.37 -18.87
CA ALA A 296 10.03 -20.34 -17.47
C ALA A 296 8.99 -19.74 -16.51
N ILE A 297 8.14 -18.81 -16.96
CA ILE A 297 7.05 -18.23 -16.13
C ILE A 297 6.04 -19.31 -15.76
N LEU A 298 5.62 -20.12 -16.74
CA LEU A 298 4.70 -21.25 -16.53
C LEU A 298 5.32 -22.32 -15.63
N LYS A 299 6.61 -22.64 -15.82
CA LYS A 299 7.35 -23.58 -14.95
C LYS A 299 7.40 -23.09 -13.50
N ASN A 300 7.67 -21.80 -13.30
CA ASN A 300 7.70 -21.21 -11.97
C ASN A 300 6.32 -21.22 -11.32
N ARG A 301 5.25 -20.94 -12.08
CA ARG A 301 3.89 -20.97 -11.56
C ARG A 301 3.46 -22.39 -11.17
N LEU A 302 3.71 -23.38 -12.03
CA LEU A 302 3.44 -24.78 -11.71
C LEU A 302 4.18 -25.20 -10.43
N ALA A 303 5.48 -24.90 -10.34
CA ALA A 303 6.27 -25.18 -9.15
C ALA A 303 5.71 -24.51 -7.88
N GLN A 304 5.16 -23.29 -7.96
CA GLN A 304 4.50 -22.62 -6.82
C GLN A 304 3.19 -23.31 -6.42
N LEU A 305 2.37 -23.72 -7.40
CA LEU A 305 1.11 -24.41 -7.16
C LEU A 305 1.35 -25.78 -6.51
N GLU A 306 2.43 -26.47 -6.90
CA GLU A 306 2.82 -27.77 -6.35
C GLU A 306 3.68 -27.68 -5.09
N GLN A 307 4.24 -26.51 -4.77
CA GLN A 307 5.14 -26.35 -3.64
C GLN A 307 4.47 -26.80 -2.33
N PRO A 308 5.08 -27.75 -1.59
CA PRO A 308 4.61 -28.11 -0.27
C PRO A 308 4.68 -26.93 0.68
N THR A 309 3.61 -26.71 1.45
CA THR A 309 3.57 -25.67 2.48
C THR A 309 3.11 -26.25 3.80
N LEU A 310 3.64 -25.69 4.88
CA LEU A 310 3.25 -26.00 6.25
C LEU A 310 3.28 -24.72 7.07
N SER A 311 2.16 -24.43 7.72
CA SER A 311 2.03 -23.47 8.80
C SER A 311 1.45 -24.19 10.01
N ALA A 312 1.93 -23.86 11.20
CA ALA A 312 1.40 -24.38 12.44
C ALA A 312 1.28 -23.23 13.43
N SER A 313 0.12 -23.14 14.07
CA SER A 313 -0.11 -22.26 15.21
C SER A 313 -0.66 -23.05 16.39
N THR A 314 -0.43 -22.53 17.59
CA THR A 314 -0.85 -23.15 18.84
C THR A 314 -1.50 -22.11 19.73
N ASN A 315 -2.29 -22.57 20.70
CA ASN A 315 -2.60 -21.73 21.86
C ASN A 315 -1.30 -21.49 22.63
N ASN A 316 -0.98 -20.23 22.92
CA ASN A 316 0.26 -19.88 23.64
C ASN A 316 0.23 -20.31 25.12
N THR A 317 -0.96 -20.63 25.65
CA THR A 317 -1.19 -21.09 27.02
C THR A 317 -2.05 -22.35 27.03
N VAL A 318 -1.65 -23.34 27.83
CA VAL A 318 -2.40 -24.59 28.07
C VAL A 318 -2.46 -24.85 29.57
N TYR A 319 -3.63 -25.27 30.07
CA TYR A 319 -3.75 -25.68 31.46
C TYR A 319 -3.12 -27.06 31.69
N PRO A 320 -2.34 -27.30 32.76
CA PRO A 320 -1.76 -28.62 33.04
C PRO A 320 -2.82 -29.72 33.08
N GLY A 321 -2.59 -30.81 32.34
CA GLY A 321 -3.52 -31.94 32.17
C GLY A 321 -4.49 -31.78 31.00
N GLN A 322 -4.44 -30.67 30.26
CA GLN A 322 -5.20 -30.46 29.03
C GLN A 322 -4.37 -30.75 27.78
N GLN A 323 -5.05 -30.82 26.63
CA GLN A 323 -4.41 -31.02 25.34
C GLN A 323 -4.04 -29.68 24.68
N LEU A 324 -2.80 -29.60 24.19
CA LEU A 324 -2.35 -28.58 23.26
C LEU A 324 -2.98 -28.83 21.89
N GLY A 325 -3.85 -27.92 21.45
CA GLY A 325 -4.32 -27.85 20.07
C GLY A 325 -3.26 -27.20 19.17
N ILE A 326 -2.87 -27.90 18.12
CA ILE A 326 -1.93 -27.44 17.09
C ILE A 326 -2.72 -27.30 15.80
N LYS A 327 -3.10 -26.07 15.47
CA LYS A 327 -3.78 -25.77 14.20
C LYS A 327 -2.73 -25.81 13.09
N LEU A 328 -2.91 -26.74 12.16
CA LEU A 328 -2.09 -26.85 10.97
C LEU A 328 -2.83 -26.29 9.78
N GLU A 329 -2.11 -25.58 8.92
CA GLU A 329 -2.56 -25.26 7.58
C GLU A 329 -1.46 -25.71 6.60
N TYR A 330 -1.81 -26.53 5.62
CA TYR A 330 -0.83 -27.29 4.83
C TYR A 330 -1.28 -27.51 3.39
N LYS A 331 -0.34 -27.79 2.50
CA LYS A 331 -0.56 -28.16 1.09
C LYS A 331 0.51 -29.14 0.66
N ASN A 332 0.15 -30.21 -0.05
CA ASN A 332 1.07 -31.24 -0.54
C ASN A 332 1.97 -31.85 0.55
N VAL A 333 1.43 -32.00 1.76
CA VAL A 333 2.10 -32.61 2.92
C VAL A 333 1.24 -33.76 3.42
N GLN A 334 1.79 -34.98 3.42
CA GLN A 334 1.07 -36.20 3.84
C GLN A 334 1.40 -36.62 5.28
N LYS A 335 2.55 -36.21 5.83
CA LYS A 335 3.01 -36.62 7.15
C LYS A 335 3.72 -35.48 7.85
N VAL A 336 3.49 -35.36 9.15
CA VAL A 336 4.20 -34.41 10.01
C VAL A 336 4.70 -35.11 11.27
N ILE A 337 5.86 -34.69 11.77
CA ILE A 337 6.38 -35.09 13.07
C ILE A 337 6.25 -33.87 14.00
N VAL A 338 5.51 -34.06 15.08
CA VAL A 338 5.36 -33.07 16.17
C VAL A 338 6.28 -33.50 17.31
N GLN A 339 7.20 -32.62 17.67
CA GLN A 339 8.13 -32.79 18.79
C GLN A 339 7.91 -31.68 19.81
N ILE A 340 7.72 -32.06 21.07
CA ILE A 340 7.60 -31.13 22.19
C ILE A 340 8.91 -31.17 22.98
N TYR A 341 9.56 -30.02 23.05
CA TYR A 341 10.76 -29.83 23.87
C TYR A 341 10.41 -29.02 25.10
N ARG A 342 10.87 -29.43 26.28
CA ARG A 342 10.93 -28.54 27.44
C ARG A 342 11.96 -27.45 27.13
N SER A 343 11.53 -26.19 27.15
CA SER A 343 12.37 -25.08 26.68
C SER A 343 13.58 -24.88 27.59
N SER A 344 14.72 -24.55 27.00
CA SER A 344 15.90 -24.07 27.74
C SER A 344 15.79 -22.59 28.12
N LYS A 345 14.78 -21.89 27.59
CA LYS A 345 14.56 -20.45 27.78
C LYS A 345 13.73 -20.17 29.03
N THR A 346 13.94 -18.99 29.60
CA THR A 346 12.99 -18.38 30.53
C THR A 346 11.85 -17.68 29.77
N PRO A 347 10.69 -17.41 30.41
CA PRO A 347 9.62 -16.61 29.82
C PRO A 347 10.08 -15.24 29.30
N LEU A 348 10.97 -14.57 30.04
CA LEU A 348 11.57 -13.29 29.63
C LEU A 348 12.36 -13.42 28.33
N GLN A 349 13.18 -14.46 28.19
CA GLN A 349 13.94 -14.73 26.97
C GLN A 349 13.00 -15.06 25.79
N ALA A 350 11.98 -15.90 26.02
CA ALA A 350 11.00 -16.23 24.99
C ALA A 350 10.25 -15.00 24.46
N ALA A 351 9.87 -14.06 25.34
CA ALA A 351 9.21 -12.82 24.96
C ALA A 351 10.08 -11.88 24.11
N ALA A 352 11.41 -11.89 24.29
CA ALA A 352 12.33 -11.08 23.48
C ALA A 352 12.46 -11.62 22.03
N HIS A 353 12.32 -12.93 21.83
CA HIS A 353 12.56 -13.59 20.53
C HIS A 353 11.36 -13.57 19.58
N THR A 354 10.12 -13.38 20.06
CA THR A 354 8.93 -13.29 19.20
C THR A 354 8.92 -12.05 18.29
N SER A 355 9.70 -11.02 18.62
CA SER A 355 9.80 -9.77 17.85
C SER A 355 10.92 -9.74 16.80
N ALA A 356 11.84 -10.71 16.81
CA ALA A 356 12.97 -10.76 15.90
C ALA A 356 12.72 -11.82 14.81
N LYS A 357 12.52 -11.37 13.56
CA LYS A 357 12.37 -12.18 12.32
C LYS A 357 13.56 -13.11 11.99
N LYS A 358 14.49 -13.33 12.91
CA LYS A 358 15.57 -14.32 12.79
C LYS A 358 15.36 -15.40 13.85
N SER A 359 14.72 -16.48 13.42
CA SER A 359 14.88 -17.82 14.01
C SER A 359 16.34 -18.24 13.83
N SER A 360 17.25 -17.61 14.56
CA SER A 360 18.64 -18.06 14.68
C SER A 360 18.64 -19.19 15.71
N SER A 361 18.76 -20.43 15.23
CA SER A 361 19.10 -21.63 16.02
C SER A 361 18.62 -21.59 17.47
N SER A 362 17.32 -21.78 17.71
CA SER A 362 16.82 -22.02 19.06
C SER A 362 17.59 -23.20 19.66
N THR A 363 18.28 -23.00 20.78
CA THR A 363 18.71 -24.10 21.66
C THR A 363 17.44 -24.74 22.21
N LEU A 364 16.88 -25.68 21.45
CA LEU A 364 15.82 -26.55 21.96
C LEU A 364 16.34 -27.19 23.25
N GLY A 365 15.50 -27.28 24.28
CA GLY A 365 15.89 -27.98 25.50
C GLY A 365 15.68 -29.49 25.34
N GLN A 366 15.18 -30.15 26.38
CA GLN A 366 15.01 -31.59 26.39
C GLN A 366 13.76 -32.01 25.60
N LEU A 367 13.88 -32.98 24.69
CA LEU A 367 12.73 -33.62 24.04
C LEU A 367 11.92 -34.39 25.10
N VAL A 368 10.63 -34.10 25.22
CA VAL A 368 9.73 -34.75 26.19
C VAL A 368 8.59 -35.53 25.54
N ASN A 369 8.26 -35.23 24.28
CA ASN A 369 7.24 -35.95 23.53
C ASN A 369 7.54 -35.88 22.02
N GLU A 370 7.28 -36.96 21.30
CA GLU A 370 7.36 -37.02 19.85
C GLU A 370 6.20 -37.86 19.31
N LYS A 371 5.49 -37.34 18.31
CA LYS A 371 4.40 -38.06 17.65
C LYS A 371 4.37 -37.77 16.17
N THR A 372 4.19 -38.83 15.38
CA THR A 372 3.99 -38.73 13.94
C THR A 372 2.50 -38.75 13.62
N PHE A 373 2.06 -37.87 12.73
CA PHE A 373 0.68 -37.80 12.26
C PHE A 373 0.64 -37.95 10.74
N SER A 374 -0.32 -38.74 10.26
CA SER A 374 -0.70 -38.78 8.85
C SER A 374 -1.76 -37.72 8.59
N LEU A 375 -1.55 -36.91 7.55
CA LEU A 375 -2.48 -35.90 7.08
C LEU A 375 -3.22 -36.40 5.85
N LEU A 376 -4.43 -35.88 5.66
CA LEU A 376 -5.18 -36.12 4.43
C LEU A 376 -4.45 -35.46 3.27
N LEU A 377 -4.32 -36.15 2.14
CA LEU A 377 -3.77 -35.58 0.91
C LEU A 377 -4.86 -35.61 -0.17
N PRO A 378 -5.81 -34.66 -0.13
CA PRO A 378 -6.85 -34.60 -1.15
C PRO A 378 -6.23 -34.18 -2.49
N ASN A 379 -6.88 -34.57 -3.59
CA ASN A 379 -6.50 -34.14 -4.93
C ASN A 379 -7.01 -32.71 -5.17
N THR A 380 -6.34 -31.73 -4.56
CA THR A 380 -6.70 -30.32 -4.54
C THR A 380 -5.45 -29.45 -4.51
N TYR A 381 -5.52 -28.29 -5.14
CA TYR A 381 -4.47 -27.27 -5.13
C TYR A 381 -4.70 -26.23 -4.02
N SER A 382 -5.74 -26.41 -3.23
CA SER A 382 -6.14 -25.54 -2.13
C SER A 382 -5.52 -25.98 -0.81
N GLN A 383 -5.21 -24.98 0.01
CA GLN A 383 -4.67 -25.21 1.35
C GLN A 383 -5.71 -25.95 2.18
N GLN A 384 -5.26 -26.93 2.93
CA GLN A 384 -6.06 -27.70 3.86
C GLN A 384 -5.72 -27.27 5.27
N ASP A 385 -6.65 -27.46 6.20
CA ASP A 385 -6.42 -27.26 7.61
C ASP A 385 -6.85 -28.47 8.45
N THR A 386 -6.22 -28.61 9.60
CA THR A 386 -6.58 -29.62 10.60
C THR A 386 -6.07 -29.20 11.97
N THR A 387 -6.56 -29.83 13.03
CA THR A 387 -6.05 -29.61 14.39
C THR A 387 -5.51 -30.91 14.95
N LEU A 388 -4.25 -30.91 15.36
CA LEU A 388 -3.62 -32.00 16.07
C LEU A 388 -3.63 -31.74 17.57
N HIS A 389 -3.63 -32.81 18.37
CA HIS A 389 -3.68 -32.71 19.82
C HIS A 389 -2.55 -33.49 20.49
N ILE A 390 -1.89 -32.84 21.47
CA ILE A 390 -0.84 -33.42 22.32
C ILE A 390 -1.14 -33.12 23.78
N SER A 391 -1.11 -34.12 24.66
CA SER A 391 -1.33 -33.92 26.11
C SER A 391 -0.17 -33.15 26.76
N MET A 392 -0.49 -32.21 27.66
CA MET A 392 0.48 -31.37 28.36
C MET A 392 0.24 -31.38 29.87
N ASP A 393 0.92 -32.27 30.60
CA ASP A 393 0.60 -32.55 32.01
C ASP A 393 1.37 -31.69 33.02
N GLN A 394 2.60 -31.29 32.68
CA GLN A 394 3.52 -30.66 33.63
C GLN A 394 3.65 -29.15 33.37
N PRO A 395 3.51 -28.29 34.40
CA PRO A 395 3.79 -26.87 34.26
C PRO A 395 5.20 -26.62 33.72
N GLY A 396 5.32 -25.68 32.79
CA GLY A 396 6.59 -25.47 32.10
C GLY A 396 6.47 -24.60 30.86
N LEU A 397 7.61 -24.15 30.37
CA LEU A 397 7.73 -23.55 29.05
C LEU A 397 8.17 -24.63 28.06
N TYR A 398 7.51 -24.72 26.92
CA TYR A 398 7.78 -25.72 25.90
C TYR A 398 7.94 -25.09 24.53
N GLU A 399 8.64 -25.79 23.64
CA GLU A 399 8.73 -25.47 22.21
C GLU A 399 8.07 -26.61 21.43
N CYS A 400 6.98 -26.31 20.72
CA CYS A 400 6.31 -27.21 19.80
C CYS A 400 6.92 -27.08 18.41
N VAL A 401 7.65 -28.11 17.99
CA VAL A 401 8.32 -28.18 16.70
C VAL A 401 7.54 -29.11 15.78
N VAL A 402 7.10 -28.60 14.63
CA VAL A 402 6.43 -29.41 13.59
C VAL A 402 7.35 -29.48 12.37
N THR A 403 7.63 -30.68 11.88
CA THR A 403 8.49 -30.93 10.72
C THR A 403 7.82 -31.86 9.72
N VAL A 404 8.26 -31.79 8.46
CA VAL A 404 7.81 -32.69 7.39
C VAL A 404 8.97 -33.62 6.99
N PRO A 405 8.84 -34.96 7.10
CA PRO A 405 9.89 -35.88 6.68
C PRO A 405 10.29 -35.70 5.22
N GLY A 406 11.60 -35.66 4.96
CA GLY A 406 12.15 -35.51 3.59
C GLY A 406 12.00 -34.11 2.99
N GLN A 407 11.46 -33.13 3.72
CA GLN A 407 11.29 -31.75 3.26
C GLN A 407 11.90 -30.77 4.26
N GLN A 408 12.37 -29.62 3.76
CA GLN A 408 12.92 -28.54 4.60
C GLN A 408 11.79 -27.62 5.12
N LEU A 409 10.74 -28.22 5.69
CA LEU A 409 9.61 -27.51 6.31
C LEU A 409 9.64 -27.72 7.82
N LYS A 410 9.71 -26.60 8.56
CA LYS A 410 9.78 -26.58 10.02
C LYS A 410 9.09 -25.35 10.59
N THR A 411 8.25 -25.55 11.60
CA THR A 411 7.65 -24.48 12.41
C THR A 411 8.00 -24.70 13.88
N ILE A 412 8.15 -23.61 14.63
CA ILE A 412 8.42 -23.66 16.07
C ILE A 412 7.49 -22.66 16.76
N ASN A 413 6.71 -23.13 17.72
CA ASN A 413 5.82 -22.31 18.53
C ASN A 413 6.13 -22.50 20.01
N THR A 414 6.26 -21.42 20.76
CA THR A 414 6.48 -21.47 22.21
C THR A 414 5.13 -21.58 22.93
N VAL A 415 5.03 -22.52 23.86
CA VAL A 415 3.80 -22.84 24.59
C VAL A 415 4.09 -22.80 26.09
N SER A 416 3.28 -22.05 26.83
CA SER A 416 3.30 -22.06 28.30
C SER A 416 2.25 -23.02 28.82
N VAL A 417 2.66 -23.97 29.66
CA VAL A 417 1.76 -24.82 30.43
C VAL A 417 1.71 -24.24 31.84
N THR A 418 0.60 -23.61 32.19
CA THR A 418 0.45 -22.88 33.45
C THR A 418 -1.00 -22.89 33.91
N ARG A 419 -1.20 -22.84 35.22
CA ARG A 419 -2.50 -22.64 35.86
C ARG A 419 -2.83 -21.17 36.01
N LEU A 420 -1.94 -20.24 35.66
CA LEU A 420 -2.13 -18.81 35.94
C LEU A 420 -2.66 -18.08 34.70
N ALA A 421 -3.66 -17.24 34.90
CA ALA A 421 -4.02 -16.15 34.01
C ALA A 421 -3.70 -14.82 34.71
N ALA A 422 -3.21 -13.83 33.96
CA ALA A 422 -2.92 -12.53 34.53
C ALA A 422 -3.30 -11.40 33.57
N ILE A 423 -4.09 -10.45 34.05
CA ILE A 423 -4.54 -9.28 33.32
C ILE A 423 -4.26 -8.02 34.15
N TYR A 424 -4.34 -6.84 33.55
CA TYR A 424 -4.12 -5.59 34.27
C TYR A 424 -5.14 -4.52 33.89
N ARG A 425 -5.33 -3.56 34.80
CA ARG A 425 -6.06 -2.31 34.56
C ARG A 425 -5.21 -1.12 34.96
N ASN A 426 -5.44 0.02 34.31
CA ASN A 426 -4.83 1.29 34.69
C ASN A 426 -5.68 1.95 35.78
N LEU A 427 -5.02 2.51 36.78
CA LEU A 427 -5.60 3.30 37.87
C LEU A 427 -5.13 4.76 37.76
N SER A 428 -5.74 5.64 38.57
CA SER A 428 -5.31 7.04 38.67
C SER A 428 -3.86 7.17 39.16
N GLY A 429 -3.20 8.27 38.77
CA GLY A 429 -1.81 8.54 39.16
C GLY A 429 -0.78 7.61 38.51
N ASN A 430 -1.04 7.13 37.28
CA ASN A 430 -0.14 6.24 36.51
C ASN A 430 0.20 4.93 37.26
N LYS A 431 -0.75 4.43 38.06
CA LYS A 431 -0.67 3.13 38.72
C LYS A 431 -1.31 2.06 37.84
N GLN A 432 -0.83 0.84 37.98
CA GLN A 432 -1.42 -0.33 37.33
C GLN A 432 -1.74 -1.36 38.40
N GLU A 433 -2.85 -2.05 38.24
CA GLU A 433 -3.23 -3.14 39.11
C GLU A 433 -3.36 -4.40 38.28
N VAL A 434 -2.68 -5.46 38.72
CA VAL A 434 -2.67 -6.77 38.09
C VAL A 434 -3.62 -7.67 38.86
N MET A 435 -4.46 -8.41 38.14
CA MET A 435 -5.30 -9.47 38.67
C MET A 435 -4.76 -10.82 38.19
N VAL A 436 -4.48 -11.72 39.13
CA VAL A 436 -4.03 -13.09 38.86
C VAL A 436 -5.11 -14.07 39.28
N THR A 437 -5.50 -14.94 38.36
CA THR A 437 -6.52 -15.96 38.58
C THR A 437 -6.03 -17.34 38.14
N ASP A 438 -6.71 -18.38 38.60
CA ASP A 438 -6.58 -19.70 37.99
C ASP A 438 -7.17 -19.66 36.58
N TYR A 439 -6.37 -20.06 35.59
CA TYR A 439 -6.65 -19.91 34.16
C TYR A 439 -7.91 -20.65 33.72
N LEU A 440 -8.28 -21.75 34.39
CA LEU A 440 -9.44 -22.56 34.03
C LEU A 440 -10.71 -22.11 34.78
N SER A 441 -10.62 -21.93 36.09
CA SER A 441 -11.77 -21.62 36.95
C SER A 441 -12.06 -20.13 37.11
N GLY A 442 -11.10 -19.26 36.79
CA GLY A 442 -11.19 -17.81 37.00
C GLY A 442 -11.09 -17.38 38.46
N LYS A 443 -10.89 -18.31 39.41
CA LYS A 443 -10.80 -17.99 40.84
C LYS A 443 -9.54 -17.17 41.15
N PRO A 444 -9.62 -16.17 42.05
CA PRO A 444 -8.45 -15.43 42.52
C PRO A 444 -7.33 -16.33 43.06
N VAL A 445 -6.08 -15.96 42.78
CA VAL A 445 -4.90 -16.64 43.34
C VAL A 445 -4.24 -15.75 44.39
N ASP A 446 -4.41 -16.12 45.66
CA ASP A 446 -3.74 -15.47 46.80
C ASP A 446 -2.23 -15.75 46.79
N GLY A 447 -1.44 -14.71 47.07
CA GLY A 447 0.02 -14.81 47.22
C GLY A 447 0.81 -15.16 45.95
N ALA A 448 0.22 -15.02 44.76
CA ALA A 448 0.95 -15.11 43.50
C ALA A 448 1.99 -13.99 43.41
N ILE A 449 3.17 -14.31 42.87
CA ILE A 449 4.26 -13.35 42.67
C ILE A 449 4.10 -12.74 41.28
N VAL A 450 3.97 -11.41 41.23
CA VAL A 450 3.95 -10.62 39.99
C VAL A 450 5.29 -9.92 39.85
N THR A 451 6.12 -10.42 38.94
CA THR A 451 7.39 -9.78 38.55
C THR A 451 7.11 -8.78 37.44
N TYR A 452 7.53 -7.52 37.61
CA TYR A 452 7.33 -6.47 36.62
C TYR A 452 8.65 -6.01 36.00
N TYR A 453 8.59 -5.66 34.72
CA TYR A 453 9.76 -5.42 33.86
C TYR A 453 9.69 -4.06 33.18
N GLY A 454 10.86 -3.49 32.90
CA GLY A 454 11.00 -2.22 32.18
C GLY A 454 12.26 -2.15 31.33
N GLY A 455 12.66 -0.93 30.95
CA GLY A 455 13.81 -0.69 30.07
C GLY A 455 13.40 -0.63 28.59
N GLN A 456 14.13 -1.31 27.71
CA GLN A 456 13.79 -1.34 26.29
C GLN A 456 12.87 -2.52 25.97
N ARG A 457 11.85 -2.31 25.13
CA ARG A 457 10.89 -3.39 24.76
C ARG A 457 11.53 -4.68 24.22
N ARG A 458 12.73 -4.60 23.63
CA ARG A 458 13.47 -5.74 23.09
C ARG A 458 14.53 -6.31 24.05
N SER A 459 14.72 -5.68 25.20
CA SER A 459 15.70 -6.03 26.22
C SER A 459 15.14 -5.64 27.59
N LEU A 460 14.04 -6.30 27.96
CA LEU A 460 13.36 -6.06 29.23
C LEU A 460 14.24 -6.50 30.40
N GLN A 461 14.25 -5.71 31.46
CA GLN A 461 14.93 -5.99 32.71
C GLN A 461 13.93 -6.03 33.85
N GLU A 462 14.16 -6.93 34.81
CA GLU A 462 13.36 -7.01 36.02
C GLU A 462 13.52 -5.73 36.85
N LEU A 463 12.39 -5.14 37.26
CA LEU A 463 12.36 -3.96 38.12
C LEU A 463 11.97 -4.29 39.56
N GLY A 464 11.31 -5.43 39.79
CA GLY A 464 10.93 -5.91 41.11
C GLY A 464 9.73 -6.85 41.08
N THR A 465 9.22 -7.16 42.28
CA THR A 465 8.12 -8.10 42.48
C THR A 465 7.09 -7.58 43.48
N VAL A 466 5.82 -7.87 43.28
CA VAL A 466 4.75 -7.71 44.26
C VAL A 466 3.98 -9.03 44.44
N LYS A 467 3.21 -9.15 45.53
CA LYS A 467 2.34 -10.31 45.74
C LYS A 467 0.87 -9.91 45.64
N THR A 468 0.05 -10.82 45.13
CA THR A 468 -1.40 -10.67 45.14
C THR A 468 -1.96 -10.85 46.54
N ASP A 469 -3.05 -10.13 46.82
CA ASP A 469 -3.89 -10.33 47.99
C ASP A 469 -4.90 -11.49 47.79
N ARG A 470 -5.81 -11.67 48.75
CA ARG A 470 -6.84 -12.73 48.72
C ARG A 470 -7.82 -12.61 47.55
N GLU A 471 -7.99 -11.41 47.00
CA GLU A 471 -8.81 -11.16 45.81
C GLU A 471 -8.00 -11.31 44.51
N GLY A 472 -6.73 -11.74 44.61
CA GLY A 472 -5.85 -11.98 43.47
C GLY A 472 -5.30 -10.68 42.88
N LEU A 473 -5.37 -9.57 43.61
CA LEU A 473 -4.98 -8.24 43.12
C LEU A 473 -3.60 -7.85 43.64
N ALA A 474 -2.78 -7.25 42.78
CA ALA A 474 -1.51 -6.65 43.15
C ALA A 474 -1.33 -5.30 42.45
N THR A 475 -1.05 -4.24 43.20
CA THR A 475 -0.76 -2.92 42.65
C THR A 475 0.74 -2.80 42.33
N LEU A 476 1.05 -2.45 41.08
CA LEU A 476 2.40 -2.13 40.63
C LEU A 476 2.79 -0.70 41.06
N PRO A 477 4.09 -0.41 41.29
CA PRO A 477 4.52 0.95 41.61
C PRO A 477 4.14 1.93 40.49
N ALA A 478 3.80 3.17 40.87
CA ALA A 478 3.49 4.25 39.93
C ALA A 478 4.74 4.66 39.14
N ASN A 479 5.05 3.90 38.09
CA ASN A 479 6.29 4.03 37.33
C ASN A 479 5.99 3.90 35.83
N SER A 480 6.26 4.97 35.09
CA SER A 480 6.08 5.00 33.62
C SER A 480 7.01 4.05 32.85
N GLN A 481 7.97 3.44 33.52
CA GLN A 481 8.93 2.50 32.93
C GLN A 481 8.47 1.03 32.98
N VAL A 482 7.32 0.71 33.59
CA VAL A 482 6.80 -0.66 33.56
C VAL A 482 6.20 -0.94 32.19
N LEU A 483 6.77 -1.93 31.49
CA LEU A 483 6.41 -2.30 30.12
C LEU A 483 5.83 -3.71 30.00
N ALA A 484 6.02 -4.56 31.01
CA ALA A 484 5.45 -5.91 31.05
C ALA A 484 5.43 -6.45 32.47
N PHE A 485 4.68 -7.52 32.70
CA PHE A 485 4.72 -8.29 33.95
C PHE A 485 4.52 -9.79 33.69
N GLN A 486 4.85 -10.60 34.68
CA GLN A 486 4.68 -12.05 34.68
C GLN A 486 4.15 -12.51 36.03
N ALA A 487 3.11 -13.35 36.03
CA ALA A 487 2.64 -14.02 37.23
C ALA A 487 3.36 -15.35 37.45
N SER A 488 3.63 -15.70 38.69
CA SER A 488 4.22 -16.98 39.08
C SER A 488 3.79 -17.41 40.47
N ARG A 489 3.93 -18.71 40.77
CA ARG A 489 3.79 -19.27 42.12
C ARG A 489 4.74 -20.48 42.28
N PRO A 490 4.98 -20.96 43.51
CA PRO A 490 5.76 -22.19 43.70
C PRO A 490 5.21 -23.34 42.85
N GLY A 491 6.06 -23.94 42.02
CA GLY A 491 5.70 -25.02 41.09
C GLY A 491 5.10 -24.57 39.75
N ASP A 492 4.86 -23.27 39.53
CA ASP A 492 4.30 -22.72 38.30
C ASP A 492 4.89 -21.33 38.00
N THR A 493 6.06 -21.32 37.37
CA THR A 493 6.89 -20.12 37.16
C THR A 493 7.04 -19.75 35.68
N ASN A 494 6.29 -20.41 34.79
CA ASN A 494 6.52 -20.36 33.34
C ASN A 494 5.39 -19.69 32.55
N ALA A 495 4.47 -19.00 33.23
CA ALA A 495 3.48 -18.15 32.56
C ALA A 495 4.20 -17.12 31.66
N MET A 496 3.61 -16.84 30.49
CA MET A 496 4.17 -15.84 29.57
C MET A 496 4.03 -14.42 30.12
N LEU A 497 4.91 -13.52 29.65
CA LEU A 497 4.83 -12.10 29.99
C LEU A 497 3.60 -11.47 29.33
N THR A 498 2.90 -10.65 30.09
CA THR A 498 1.86 -9.75 29.58
C THR A 498 2.48 -8.39 29.35
N ASN A 499 2.46 -7.91 28.10
CA ASN A 499 2.92 -6.57 27.78
C ASN A 499 1.94 -5.54 28.31
N ILE A 500 2.47 -4.54 28.99
CA ILE A 500 1.74 -3.34 29.35
C ILE A 500 1.99 -2.34 28.24
N TYR A 501 0.95 -2.11 27.45
CA TYR A 501 0.98 -0.99 26.54
C TYR A 501 0.75 0.27 27.37
N PRO A 502 1.64 1.25 27.30
CA PRO A 502 1.26 2.62 27.60
C PRO A 502 0.22 2.93 26.52
N MET A 503 -1.04 2.63 26.81
CA MET A 503 -2.11 3.26 26.06
C MET A 503 -1.79 4.74 26.18
N GLY A 504 -1.78 5.44 25.05
CA GLY A 504 -2.11 6.85 25.09
C GLY A 504 -3.49 6.91 25.71
N SER A 505 -3.57 6.89 27.04
CA SER A 505 -4.48 7.76 27.75
C SER A 505 -4.22 9.07 27.05
N GLY A 506 -5.11 9.43 26.11
CA GLY A 506 -5.10 10.76 25.52
C GLY A 506 -4.85 11.65 26.69
N HIS A 507 -3.70 12.33 26.68
CA HIS A 507 -3.28 13.17 27.77
C HIS A 507 -4.40 14.19 27.85
N LYS A 508 -5.43 13.92 28.67
CA LYS A 508 -6.42 14.89 29.06
C LYS A 508 -5.66 15.62 30.13
N PRO A 509 -5.01 16.75 29.80
CA PRO A 509 -4.43 17.55 30.85
C PRO A 509 -5.52 17.72 31.91
N GLU A 510 -5.17 17.53 33.18
CA GLU A 510 -6.04 17.85 34.32
C GLU A 510 -6.52 19.33 34.30
N LYS A 511 -6.09 20.11 33.30
CA LYS A 511 -6.50 21.48 33.00
C LYS A 511 -7.34 21.56 31.72
N ASN A 512 -8.58 21.07 31.79
CA ASN A 512 -9.82 21.79 31.43
C ASN A 512 -10.96 20.77 31.26
N PRO A 513 -11.87 20.62 32.25
CA PRO A 513 -12.95 19.64 32.21
C PRO A 513 -14.07 20.01 31.22
N ILE A 514 -14.06 21.23 30.68
CA ILE A 514 -15.11 21.78 29.84
C ILE A 514 -14.79 21.50 28.37
N GLU A 515 -15.57 20.61 27.76
CA GLU A 515 -15.62 20.38 26.31
C GLU A 515 -16.68 21.28 25.67
N VAL A 516 -16.49 21.62 24.40
CA VAL A 516 -17.45 22.43 23.63
C VAL A 516 -17.74 21.77 22.29
N SER A 517 -19.01 21.53 22.02
CA SER A 517 -19.49 21.24 20.67
C SER A 517 -19.99 22.52 20.00
N ILE A 518 -19.69 22.72 18.73
CA ILE A 518 -20.18 23.85 17.92
C ILE A 518 -20.71 23.34 16.58
N PHE A 519 -21.84 23.90 16.14
CA PHE A 519 -22.55 23.51 14.93
C PHE A 519 -23.20 24.72 14.27
N THR A 520 -23.39 24.64 12.96
CA THR A 520 -24.04 25.66 12.13
C THR A 520 -25.38 25.17 11.61
N ASP A 521 -26.26 26.08 11.17
CA ASP A 521 -27.56 25.73 10.58
C ASP A 521 -27.43 24.91 9.29
N ARG A 522 -26.33 25.07 8.55
CA ARG A 522 -26.00 24.33 7.33
C ARG A 522 -24.50 24.32 7.05
N GLY A 523 -24.08 23.46 6.13
CA GLY A 523 -22.67 23.36 5.69
C GLY A 523 -22.31 24.21 4.47
N LEU A 524 -23.26 24.86 3.79
CA LEU A 524 -23.05 25.58 2.53
C LEU A 524 -23.76 26.95 2.50
N TYR A 525 -23.01 28.01 2.25
CA TYR A 525 -23.47 29.39 2.20
C TYR A 525 -23.06 30.08 0.90
N ARG A 526 -23.65 31.25 0.62
CA ARG A 526 -23.21 32.17 -0.42
C ARG A 526 -22.55 33.40 0.20
N PRO A 527 -21.67 34.10 -0.54
CA PRO A 527 -21.22 35.44 -0.15
C PRO A 527 -22.39 36.34 0.24
N GLY A 528 -22.23 37.12 1.33
CA GLY A 528 -23.28 37.98 1.87
C GLY A 528 -24.35 37.30 2.75
N GLN A 529 -24.35 35.97 2.88
CA GLN A 529 -25.29 35.28 3.77
C GLN A 529 -24.86 35.31 5.24
N THR A 530 -25.85 35.23 6.12
CA THR A 530 -25.63 35.09 7.56
C THR A 530 -25.47 33.61 7.92
N ILE A 531 -24.39 33.30 8.65
CA ILE A 531 -24.13 32.02 9.29
C ILE A 531 -24.74 32.07 10.68
N PHE A 532 -25.61 31.13 11.02
CA PHE A 532 -26.09 30.94 12.38
C PHE A 532 -25.34 29.78 13.03
N PHE A 533 -24.89 29.96 14.25
CA PHE A 533 -24.18 28.92 15.00
C PHE A 533 -24.74 28.74 16.40
N LYS A 534 -24.60 27.52 16.92
CA LYS A 534 -24.92 27.16 18.29
C LYS A 534 -23.78 26.33 18.87
N GLY A 535 -23.49 26.56 20.14
CA GLY A 535 -22.51 25.77 20.89
C GLY A 535 -23.09 25.25 22.19
N LEU A 536 -22.50 24.16 22.70
CA LEU A 536 -22.85 23.51 23.94
C LEU A 536 -21.57 23.18 24.71
N ALA A 537 -21.45 23.68 25.94
CA ALA A 537 -20.35 23.43 26.84
C ALA A 537 -20.77 22.40 27.92
N TYR A 538 -19.96 21.36 28.10
CA TYR A 538 -20.28 20.26 29.01
C TYR A 538 -19.01 19.58 29.56
N VAL A 539 -19.17 18.88 30.68
CA VAL A 539 -18.19 17.96 31.25
C VAL A 539 -18.70 16.54 30.99
N LYS A 540 -17.93 15.73 30.26
CA LYS A 540 -18.31 14.36 29.87
C LYS A 540 -17.62 13.27 30.69
N ASP A 541 -16.30 13.36 30.84
CA ASP A 541 -15.49 12.31 31.45
C ASP A 541 -15.21 12.63 32.92
N SER A 542 -16.27 12.62 33.73
CA SER A 542 -16.23 12.78 35.19
C SER A 542 -17.24 11.83 35.85
N ASN A 543 -17.14 11.67 37.18
CA ASN A 543 -18.16 10.94 37.96
C ASN A 543 -19.50 11.69 38.03
N ASP A 544 -19.57 12.93 37.54
CA ASP A 544 -20.76 13.78 37.51
C ASP A 544 -20.82 14.58 36.20
N PRO A 545 -21.31 13.97 35.09
CA PRO A 545 -21.41 14.64 33.80
C PRO A 545 -22.52 15.69 33.81
N HIS A 546 -22.20 16.93 33.46
CA HIS A 546 -23.15 18.06 33.49
C HIS A 546 -22.83 19.13 32.43
N THR A 547 -23.82 19.97 32.12
CA THR A 547 -23.66 21.16 31.26
C THR A 547 -23.08 22.33 32.05
N VAL A 548 -22.28 23.18 31.41
CA VAL A 548 -21.56 24.26 32.09
C VAL A 548 -22.19 25.61 31.80
N ALA A 549 -22.87 26.20 32.80
CA ALA A 549 -23.53 27.49 32.69
C ALA A 549 -22.60 28.67 33.00
N GLY A 550 -22.91 29.87 32.46
CA GLY A 550 -22.17 31.11 32.74
C GLY A 550 -20.73 31.20 32.19
N GLN A 551 -20.26 30.21 31.44
CA GLN A 551 -18.91 30.16 30.88
C GLN A 551 -18.79 31.07 29.64
N PRO A 552 -17.81 32.00 29.62
CA PRO A 552 -17.55 32.85 28.46
C PRO A 552 -16.74 32.09 27.39
N PHE A 553 -17.11 32.30 26.12
CA PHE A 553 -16.39 31.84 24.93
C PHE A 553 -16.22 32.98 23.93
N THR A 554 -15.17 32.89 23.11
CA THR A 554 -15.01 33.73 21.92
C THR A 554 -15.07 32.83 20.70
N VAL A 555 -16.03 33.10 19.82
CA VAL A 555 -16.16 32.41 18.53
C VAL A 555 -15.53 33.29 17.46
N THR A 556 -14.63 32.73 16.66
CA THR A 556 -13.90 33.45 15.60
C THR A 556 -14.17 32.81 14.25
N LEU A 557 -14.48 33.64 13.25
CA LEU A 557 -14.68 33.22 11.86
C LEU A 557 -13.41 33.50 11.04
N TYR A 558 -12.93 32.48 10.33
CA TYR A 558 -11.79 32.54 9.42
C TYR A 558 -12.24 32.30 7.97
N ASP A 559 -11.60 32.99 7.03
CA ASP A 559 -11.81 32.81 5.58
C ASP A 559 -11.09 31.56 5.02
N ALA A 560 -11.25 31.33 3.72
CA ALA A 560 -10.65 30.19 3.00
C ALA A 560 -9.11 30.13 3.03
N ASN A 561 -8.44 31.24 3.32
CA ASN A 561 -6.98 31.32 3.47
C ASN A 561 -6.55 31.25 4.96
N GLY A 562 -7.48 31.06 5.88
CA GLY A 562 -7.21 31.03 7.31
C GLY A 562 -7.03 32.41 7.95
N LYS A 563 -7.41 33.49 7.27
CA LYS A 563 -7.38 34.85 7.82
C LYS A 563 -8.62 35.10 8.68
N GLU A 564 -8.44 35.70 9.85
CA GLU A 564 -9.55 36.10 10.71
C GLU A 564 -10.41 37.19 10.05
N ILE A 565 -11.72 36.95 9.97
CA ILE A 565 -12.72 37.91 9.48
C ILE A 565 -13.29 38.72 10.64
N THR A 566 -13.76 38.03 11.69
CA THR A 566 -14.45 38.63 12.83
C THR A 566 -14.53 37.66 14.01
N GLN A 567 -14.87 38.17 15.18
CA GLN A 567 -15.08 37.37 16.39
C GLN A 567 -16.26 37.89 17.22
N LYS A 568 -16.89 36.99 17.98
CA LYS A 568 -18.02 37.31 18.86
C LYS A 568 -17.84 36.65 20.22
N LYS A 569 -17.95 37.45 21.28
CA LYS A 569 -17.99 36.95 22.66
C LYS A 569 -19.41 36.49 22.99
N VAL A 570 -19.52 35.31 23.58
CA VAL A 570 -20.78 34.67 23.97
C VAL A 570 -20.62 34.05 25.35
N THR A 571 -21.73 33.90 26.08
CA THR A 571 -21.75 33.26 27.40
C THR A 571 -22.82 32.18 27.38
N THR A 572 -22.51 31.01 27.94
CA THR A 572 -23.47 29.90 28.03
C THR A 572 -24.63 30.24 28.96
N ASN A 573 -25.85 29.87 28.57
CA ASN A 573 -27.04 29.91 29.42
C ASN A 573 -27.06 28.79 30.47
N GLU A 574 -28.14 28.69 31.23
CA GLU A 574 -28.34 27.68 32.29
C GLU A 574 -28.25 26.22 31.80
N PHE A 575 -28.46 25.99 30.49
CA PHE A 575 -28.33 24.67 29.86
C PHE A 575 -26.95 24.44 29.23
N GLY A 576 -25.96 25.30 29.54
CA GLY A 576 -24.62 25.25 28.98
C GLY A 576 -24.54 25.58 27.49
N SER A 577 -25.58 26.19 26.90
CA SER A 577 -25.63 26.49 25.48
C SER A 577 -25.43 27.97 25.18
N PHE A 578 -24.82 28.29 24.04
CA PHE A 578 -24.74 29.64 23.50
C PHE A 578 -25.11 29.63 22.01
N ASN A 579 -25.47 30.77 21.46
CA ASN A 579 -25.70 30.92 20.03
C ASN A 579 -25.22 32.29 19.53
N GLY A 580 -25.11 32.42 18.22
CA GLY A 580 -24.76 33.67 17.59
C GLY A 580 -24.83 33.57 16.07
N GLU A 581 -24.36 34.63 15.44
CA GLU A 581 -24.39 34.76 13.99
C GLU A 581 -23.18 35.57 13.49
N PHE A 582 -22.80 35.30 12.25
CA PHE A 582 -21.82 36.07 11.50
C PHE A 582 -22.34 36.37 10.10
N SER A 583 -22.19 37.61 9.66
CA SER A 583 -22.47 37.99 8.27
C SER A 583 -21.24 37.75 7.40
N LEU A 584 -21.36 36.93 6.37
CA LEU A 584 -20.30 36.75 5.38
C LEU A 584 -20.13 38.05 4.57
N PRO A 585 -18.89 38.47 4.28
CA PRO A 585 -18.66 39.57 3.35
C PRO A 585 -19.30 39.29 1.99
N LYS A 586 -19.87 40.33 1.35
CA LYS A 586 -20.44 40.22 0.00
C LYS A 586 -19.40 39.93 -1.08
N GLN A 587 -18.15 40.35 -0.83
CA GLN A 587 -16.99 40.05 -1.66
C GLN A 587 -16.02 39.21 -0.83
N THR A 588 -15.98 37.91 -1.11
CA THR A 588 -15.09 36.97 -0.42
C THR A 588 -14.72 35.83 -1.35
N LEU A 589 -13.62 35.14 -1.06
CA LEU A 589 -13.20 33.97 -1.84
C LEU A 589 -14.17 32.82 -1.61
N SER A 590 -14.46 32.06 -2.67
CA SER A 590 -15.12 30.77 -2.51
C SER A 590 -14.17 29.77 -1.85
N GLY A 591 -14.72 28.82 -1.08
CA GLY A 591 -13.95 27.75 -0.44
C GLY A 591 -14.39 27.45 1.00
N VAL A 592 -13.50 26.81 1.74
CA VAL A 592 -13.78 26.30 3.09
C VAL A 592 -13.46 27.34 4.17
N PHE A 593 -14.48 27.81 4.87
CA PHE A 593 -14.37 28.73 6.00
C PHE A 593 -14.41 27.94 7.31
N ARG A 594 -13.89 28.55 8.39
CA ARG A 594 -13.80 27.89 9.70
C ARG A 594 -14.35 28.79 10.80
N LEU A 595 -15.28 28.28 11.61
CA LEU A 595 -15.65 28.88 12.89
C LEU A 595 -14.91 28.13 14.00
N SER A 596 -14.28 28.85 14.91
CA SER A 596 -13.49 28.27 16.01
C SER A 596 -13.84 28.88 17.36
N THR A 597 -13.87 28.06 18.41
CA THR A 597 -13.93 28.50 19.82
C THR A 597 -12.56 28.48 20.51
N GLY A 598 -11.49 28.20 19.75
CA GLY A 598 -10.16 27.90 20.28
C GLY A 598 -9.97 26.44 20.71
N GLN A 599 -11.01 25.82 21.30
CA GLN A 599 -11.00 24.41 21.68
C GLN A 599 -11.55 23.48 20.59
N MET A 600 -12.54 23.96 19.82
CA MET A 600 -13.18 23.19 18.76
C MET A 600 -13.41 24.06 17.52
N SER A 601 -13.57 23.43 16.35
CA SER A 601 -13.86 24.13 15.10
C SER A 601 -14.91 23.38 14.28
N VAL A 602 -15.70 24.15 13.53
CA VAL A 602 -16.62 23.65 12.51
C VAL A 602 -16.30 24.33 11.17
N TYR A 603 -16.37 23.56 10.10
CA TYR A 603 -16.04 24.01 8.74
C TYR A 603 -17.31 24.14 7.91
N ILE A 604 -17.36 25.17 7.08
CA ILE A 604 -18.46 25.46 6.17
C ILE A 604 -17.91 25.79 4.78
N HIS A 605 -18.70 25.56 3.74
CA HIS A 605 -18.39 25.97 2.37
C HIS A 605 -19.08 27.29 2.04
N VAL A 606 -18.37 28.20 1.38
CA VAL A 606 -18.92 29.43 0.82
C VAL A 606 -18.73 29.37 -0.68
N GLU A 607 -19.82 29.32 -1.45
CA GLU A 607 -19.81 29.12 -2.90
C GLU A 607 -20.87 29.98 -3.60
N GLU A 608 -20.61 30.36 -4.85
CA GLU A 608 -21.64 30.92 -5.73
C GLU A 608 -22.41 29.79 -6.43
N TYR A 609 -23.60 29.45 -5.94
CA TYR A 609 -24.45 28.41 -6.54
C TYR A 609 -25.88 28.89 -6.79
N LYS A 610 -26.53 28.47 -7.87
CA LYS A 610 -28.00 28.56 -8.03
C LYS A 610 -28.64 27.32 -7.41
N ARG A 611 -29.78 27.48 -6.70
CA ARG A 611 -30.55 26.32 -6.26
C ARG A 611 -31.12 25.64 -7.51
N PRO A 612 -31.13 24.29 -7.59
CA PRO A 612 -31.93 23.60 -8.60
C PRO A 612 -33.38 24.09 -8.47
N THR A 613 -33.95 24.58 -9.56
CA THR A 613 -35.38 24.88 -9.67
C THR A 613 -36.17 23.63 -9.90
#